data_AF-A0A533WJV0-F1
#
_entry.id   AF-A0A533WJV0-F1
#
_cell.length_a   1.000
_cell.length_b   1.000
_cell.length_c   1.000
_cell.angle_alpha   90.00
_cell.angle_beta   90.00
_cell.angle_gamma   90.00
#
_symmetry.space_group_name_H-M   'P 1'
#
loop_
_entity.id
_entity.type
_entity.pdbx_description
1 polymer ?
#
loop_
_entity_poly.entity_id
_entity_poly.type
_entity_poly.pdbx_seq_one_letter_code
_entity_poly.pdbx_strand_id
1 'polypeptide(L)'
;MDVDDRTYREVTEFLYREAELLDQGRASEWMNLLTEDIRYKIPVRISKEKVSGPGILEDSFYIDDDRRALDIRVRKLLSEYSWSEDPPSRAKHLVTNILIEPTKKSNEVKVRSYVLFVRYRLDKLYSEQLSYARNDVLRRADGSWKLADRLVLLDHSVLMSENITILY
;
A
#
# COMPACT_ATOMS: atom_id res chain seq x y z
N MET A 1 18.28 8.38 -17.18
CA MET A 1 18.90 9.03 -16.02
C MET A 1 18.73 8.05 -14.89
N ASP A 2 19.83 7.60 -14.30
CA ASP A 2 19.74 6.76 -13.11
C ASP A 2 19.40 7.63 -11.90
N VAL A 3 18.70 7.02 -10.94
CA VAL A 3 18.36 7.65 -9.67
C VAL A 3 19.64 7.69 -8.82
N ASP A 4 19.93 8.83 -8.21
CA ASP A 4 21.12 8.95 -7.35
C ASP A 4 20.97 8.17 -6.02
N ASP A 5 22.09 7.80 -5.42
CA ASP A 5 22.15 7.01 -4.17
C ASP A 5 21.38 7.68 -3.02
N ARG A 6 21.36 9.02 -2.99
CA ARG A 6 20.65 9.78 -1.96
C ARG A 6 19.14 9.58 -2.10
N THR A 7 18.61 9.73 -3.30
CA THR A 7 17.20 9.52 -3.61
C THR A 7 16.81 8.08 -3.34
N TYR A 8 17.65 7.12 -3.73
CA TYR A 8 17.42 5.72 -3.43
C TYR A 8 17.26 5.47 -1.92
N ARG A 9 18.17 6.02 -1.11
CA ARG A 9 18.12 5.90 0.34
C ARG A 9 16.87 6.54 0.94
N GLU A 10 16.58 7.79 0.58
CA GLU A 10 15.42 8.52 1.11
C GLU A 10 14.09 7.84 0.76
N VAL A 11 13.96 7.30 -0.45
CA VAL A 11 12.78 6.54 -0.88
C VAL A 11 12.67 5.22 -0.13
N THR A 12 13.78 4.51 0.05
CA THR A 12 13.82 3.24 0.80
C THR A 12 13.43 3.46 2.26
N GLU A 13 13.99 4.49 2.90
CA GLU A 13 13.63 4.91 4.26
C GLU A 13 12.16 5.32 4.36
N PHE A 14 11.62 6.03 3.36
CA PHE A 14 10.19 6.35 3.28
C PHE A 14 9.33 5.08 3.31
N LEU A 15 9.64 4.08 2.47
CA LEU A 15 8.85 2.85 2.39
C LEU A 15 8.92 2.01 3.69
N TYR A 16 10.08 1.98 4.34
CA TYR A 16 10.24 1.28 5.62
C TYR A 16 9.52 1.99 6.77
N ARG A 17 9.60 3.32 6.81
CA ARG A 17 8.87 4.12 7.80
C ARG A 17 7.36 4.01 7.60
N GLU A 18 6.90 4.02 6.35
CA GLU A 18 5.50 3.79 6.03
C GLU A 18 5.01 2.44 6.57
N ALA A 19 5.75 1.36 6.28
CA ALA A 19 5.46 0.02 6.79
C ALA A 19 5.39 -0.01 8.32
N GLU A 20 6.36 0.61 9.00
CA GLU A 20 6.38 0.69 10.46
C GLU A 20 5.14 1.40 11.04
N LEU A 21 4.75 2.55 10.46
CA LEU A 21 3.57 3.29 10.92
C LEU A 21 2.30 2.44 10.80
N LEU A 22 2.13 1.76 9.67
CA LEU A 22 0.98 0.89 9.44
C LEU A 22 0.99 -0.32 10.39
N ASP A 23 2.14 -0.98 10.56
CA ASP A 23 2.31 -2.15 11.44
C ASP A 23 2.08 -1.81 12.92
N GLN A 24 2.31 -0.56 13.33
CA GLN A 24 2.08 -0.06 14.69
C GLN A 24 0.67 0.54 14.89
N GLY A 25 -0.21 0.48 13.88
CA GLY A 25 -1.54 1.07 13.95
C GLY A 25 -1.56 2.61 13.95
N ARG A 26 -0.45 3.26 13.58
CA ARG A 26 -0.29 4.73 13.55
C ARG A 26 -0.85 5.33 12.25
N ALA A 27 -2.09 4.95 11.92
CA ALA A 27 -2.74 5.30 10.66
C ALA A 27 -2.93 6.82 10.48
N SER A 28 -3.15 7.58 11.56
CA SER A 28 -3.21 9.06 11.51
C SER A 28 -1.89 9.67 11.05
N GLU A 29 -0.75 9.10 11.44
CA GLU A 29 0.57 9.58 11.01
C GLU A 29 0.89 9.13 9.59
N TRP A 30 0.44 7.94 9.19
CA TRP A 30 0.49 7.52 7.79
C TRP A 30 -0.24 8.49 6.85
N MET A 31 -1.38 9.06 7.27
CA MET A 31 -2.11 10.06 6.49
C MET A 31 -1.29 11.34 6.20
N ASN A 32 -0.28 11.66 7.02
CA ASN A 32 0.62 12.79 6.79
C ASN A 32 1.67 12.52 5.70
N LEU A 33 1.89 11.24 5.35
CA LEU A 33 2.77 10.82 4.27
C LEU A 33 2.11 10.95 2.89
N LEU A 34 0.81 11.23 2.83
CA LEU A 34 0.07 11.31 1.57
C LEU A 34 0.04 12.73 1.03
N THR A 35 0.06 12.89 -0.29
CA THR A 35 -0.30 14.16 -0.91
C THR A 35 -1.81 14.38 -0.84
N GLU A 36 -2.25 15.63 -1.01
CA GLU A 36 -3.69 15.95 -1.01
C GLU A 36 -4.42 15.33 -2.22
N ASP A 37 -3.70 15.13 -3.33
CA ASP A 37 -4.21 14.54 -4.57
C ASP A 37 -3.99 13.02 -4.68
N ILE A 38 -3.70 12.33 -3.57
CA ILE A 38 -3.45 10.88 -3.56
C ILE A 38 -4.57 10.09 -4.26
N ARG A 39 -4.17 9.16 -5.13
CA ARG A 39 -5.01 8.07 -5.63
C ARG A 39 -4.49 6.74 -5.13
N TYR A 40 -5.37 5.94 -4.55
CA TYR A 40 -5.04 4.64 -3.97
C TYR A 40 -5.93 3.57 -4.56
N LYS A 41 -5.36 2.64 -5.32
CA LYS A 41 -6.09 1.64 -6.10
C LYS A 41 -5.63 0.22 -5.81
N ILE A 42 -6.59 -0.67 -5.65
CA ILE A 42 -6.41 -2.12 -5.60
C ILE A 42 -7.42 -2.76 -6.56
N PRO A 43 -7.06 -3.04 -7.83
CA PRO A 43 -7.94 -3.69 -8.79
C PRO A 43 -8.19 -5.16 -8.43
N VAL A 44 -9.30 -5.69 -8.93
CA VAL A 44 -9.62 -7.12 -8.85
C VAL A 44 -8.75 -7.88 -9.85
N ARG A 45 -8.15 -8.99 -9.41
CA ARG A 45 -7.47 -9.95 -10.28
C ARG A 45 -8.36 -11.15 -10.54
N ILE A 46 -8.34 -11.66 -11.77
CA ILE A 46 -8.98 -12.90 -12.16
C ILE A 46 -8.00 -13.81 -12.90
N SER A 47 -8.23 -15.12 -12.81
CA SER A 47 -7.48 -16.10 -13.58
C SER A 47 -7.93 -16.05 -15.04
N LYS A 48 -6.99 -15.76 -15.95
CA LYS A 48 -7.22 -15.79 -17.40
C LYS A 48 -6.16 -16.64 -18.08
N GLU A 49 -6.47 -17.07 -19.30
CA GLU A 49 -5.47 -17.64 -20.20
C GLU A 49 -4.38 -16.62 -20.54
N LYS A 50 -3.16 -17.11 -20.78
CA LYS A 50 -1.97 -16.26 -21.02
C LYS A 50 -2.18 -15.23 -22.14
N VAL A 51 -2.92 -15.60 -23.19
CA VAL A 51 -3.19 -14.74 -24.36
C VAL A 51 -4.07 -13.53 -24.02
N SER A 52 -4.83 -13.60 -22.93
CA SER A 52 -5.76 -12.55 -22.51
C SER A 52 -5.15 -11.51 -21.56
N GLY A 53 -3.83 -11.57 -21.32
CA GLY A 53 -3.09 -10.59 -20.53
C GLY A 53 -3.01 -10.92 -19.02
N PRO A 54 -2.67 -9.94 -18.17
CA PRO A 54 -2.25 -10.16 -16.78
C PRO A 54 -3.39 -10.52 -15.80
N GLY A 55 -4.65 -10.53 -16.28
CA GLY A 55 -5.81 -10.85 -15.45
C GLY A 55 -6.22 -9.74 -14.47
N ILE A 56 -5.68 -8.54 -14.57
CA ILE A 56 -6.09 -7.38 -13.77
C ILE A 56 -7.28 -6.71 -14.46
N LEU A 57 -8.37 -6.48 -13.74
CA LEU A 57 -9.55 -5.78 -14.26
C LEU A 57 -9.37 -4.26 -14.17
N GLU A 58 -9.69 -3.54 -15.23
CA GLU A 58 -9.52 -2.08 -15.30
C GLU A 58 -10.68 -1.31 -14.66
N ASP A 59 -11.87 -1.91 -14.60
CA ASP A 59 -13.11 -1.26 -14.15
C ASP A 59 -13.67 -1.88 -12.85
N SER A 60 -12.87 -2.68 -12.13
CA SER A 60 -13.31 -3.36 -10.90
C SER A 60 -12.23 -3.33 -9.85
N PHE A 61 -12.55 -2.76 -8.68
CA PHE A 61 -11.60 -2.47 -7.62
C PHE A 61 -12.12 -2.93 -6.26
N TYR A 62 -11.22 -3.49 -5.45
CA TYR A 62 -11.41 -3.64 -4.02
C TYR A 62 -11.34 -2.28 -3.31
N ILE A 63 -10.45 -1.40 -3.79
CA ILE A 63 -10.27 -0.03 -3.31
C ILE A 63 -9.97 0.86 -4.51
N ASP A 64 -10.69 1.98 -4.65
CA ASP A 64 -10.37 3.07 -5.58
C ASP A 64 -10.68 4.39 -4.85
N ASP A 65 -9.76 4.73 -3.96
CA ASP A 65 -9.95 5.78 -2.97
C ASP A 65 -9.15 7.04 -3.33
N ASP A 66 -9.75 8.19 -3.03
CA ASP A 66 -9.06 9.47 -2.92
C ASP A 66 -8.67 9.77 -1.46
N ARG A 67 -8.02 10.91 -1.23
CA ARG A 67 -7.59 11.35 0.11
C ARG A 67 -8.72 11.37 1.14
N ARG A 68 -9.94 11.74 0.73
CA ARG A 68 -11.11 11.83 1.61
C ARG A 68 -11.65 10.45 1.96
N ALA A 69 -11.72 9.54 1.00
CA ALA A 69 -12.13 8.16 1.23
C ALA A 69 -11.15 7.44 2.16
N LEU A 70 -9.84 7.62 1.95
CA LEU A 70 -8.81 7.13 2.87
C LEU A 70 -8.97 7.69 4.29
N ASP A 71 -9.30 8.98 4.43
CA ASP A 71 -9.51 9.61 5.74
C ASP A 71 -10.69 8.98 6.49
N ILE A 72 -11.79 8.70 5.78
CA ILE A 72 -12.94 7.98 6.34
C ILE A 72 -12.53 6.57 6.80
N ARG A 73 -11.71 5.85 6.01
CA ARG A 73 -11.21 4.52 6.41
C ARG A 73 -10.35 4.60 7.65
N VAL A 74 -9.42 5.56 7.74
CA VAL A 74 -8.55 5.74 8.90
C VAL A 74 -9.38 6.09 10.15
N ARG A 75 -10.35 7.00 10.03
CA ARG A 75 -11.26 7.31 11.15
C ARG A 75 -12.06 6.09 11.61
N LYS A 76 -12.54 5.27 10.68
CA LYS A 76 -13.24 4.03 11.01
C LYS A 76 -12.32 3.05 11.71
N LEU A 77 -11.11 2.84 11.18
CA LEU A 77 -10.10 1.94 11.73
C LEU A 77 -9.74 2.30 13.17
N LEU A 78 -9.61 3.59 13.48
CA LEU A 78 -9.25 4.10 14.80
C LEU A 78 -10.44 4.31 15.74
N SER A 79 -11.67 4.08 15.28
CA SER A 79 -12.85 4.22 16.14
C SER A 79 -13.00 3.04 17.09
N GLU A 80 -13.63 3.28 18.24
CA GLU A 80 -13.99 2.25 19.23
C GLU A 80 -14.94 1.17 18.69
N TYR A 81 -15.54 1.40 17.51
CA TYR A 81 -16.48 0.48 16.85
C TYR A 81 -15.83 -0.32 15.71
N SER A 82 -14.50 -0.30 15.62
CA SER A 82 -13.74 -1.08 14.64
C SER A 82 -13.63 -2.54 15.08
N TRP A 83 -14.75 -3.25 15.19
CA TRP A 83 -14.80 -4.64 15.69
C TRP A 83 -13.90 -5.62 14.88
N SER A 84 -13.59 -5.30 13.62
CA SER A 84 -12.63 -6.06 12.82
C SER A 84 -11.18 -5.94 13.32
N GLU A 85 -10.84 -4.85 14.00
CA GLU A 85 -9.51 -4.53 14.51
C GLU A 85 -9.51 -4.19 16.02
N ASP A 86 -10.52 -4.66 16.74
CA ASP A 86 -10.55 -4.69 18.20
C ASP A 86 -10.80 -6.15 18.67
N PRO A 87 -9.78 -6.84 19.22
CA PRO A 87 -8.41 -6.38 19.43
C PRO A 87 -7.61 -6.22 18.11
N PRO A 88 -6.58 -5.35 18.08
CA PRO A 88 -5.84 -5.03 16.87
C PRO A 88 -5.09 -6.24 16.32
N SER A 89 -5.08 -6.35 15.00
CA SER A 89 -4.25 -7.35 14.32
C SER A 89 -2.76 -7.05 14.50
N ARG A 90 -1.97 -8.12 14.58
CA ARG A 90 -0.50 -8.05 14.54
C ARG A 90 -0.08 -8.24 13.08
N ALA A 91 0.26 -7.13 12.42
CA ALA A 91 0.62 -7.10 11.00
C ALA A 91 2.11 -6.83 10.78
N LYS A 92 2.63 -7.33 9.66
CA LYS A 92 3.96 -7.01 9.13
C LYS A 92 3.92 -6.78 7.64
N HIS A 93 4.45 -5.64 7.20
CA HIS A 93 4.73 -5.34 5.79
C HIS A 93 6.21 -5.56 5.49
N LEU A 94 6.55 -6.69 4.86
CA LEU A 94 7.91 -6.97 4.42
C LEU A 94 8.14 -6.38 3.03
N VAL A 95 8.67 -5.16 2.98
CA VAL A 95 8.94 -4.43 1.73
C VAL A 95 10.30 -4.84 1.15
N THR A 96 10.30 -5.29 -0.10
CA THR A 96 11.47 -5.79 -0.82
C THR A 96 11.46 -5.35 -2.28
N ASN A 97 12.52 -5.70 -3.03
CA ASN A 97 12.61 -5.52 -4.48
C ASN A 97 12.30 -4.08 -4.94
N ILE A 98 12.83 -3.10 -4.20
CA ILE A 98 12.61 -1.67 -4.45
C ILE A 98 13.37 -1.27 -5.72
N LEU A 99 12.62 -0.89 -6.76
CA LEU A 99 13.13 -0.31 -7.99
C LEU A 99 12.58 1.11 -8.15
N ILE A 100 13.46 2.06 -8.45
CA ILE A 100 13.11 3.47 -8.57
C ILE A 100 13.47 3.95 -9.97
N GLU A 101 12.51 4.61 -10.62
CA GLU A 101 12.66 5.17 -11.95
C GLU A 101 12.33 6.67 -11.90
N PRO A 102 13.12 7.55 -12.55
CA PRO A 102 12.76 8.96 -12.64
C PRO A 102 11.50 9.16 -13.47
N THR A 103 10.79 10.25 -13.21
CA THR A 103 9.68 10.68 -14.07
C THR A 103 10.08 11.89 -14.92
N LYS A 104 9.14 12.40 -15.75
CA LYS A 104 9.33 13.67 -16.46
C LYS A 104 9.37 14.87 -15.52
N LYS A 105 8.85 14.75 -14.29
CA LYS A 105 8.87 15.80 -13.28
C LYS A 105 10.03 15.54 -12.33
N SER A 106 10.90 16.53 -12.16
CA SER A 106 12.12 16.40 -11.34
C SER A 106 11.83 16.14 -9.85
N ASN A 107 10.62 16.46 -9.37
CA ASN A 107 10.20 16.21 -8.00
C ASN A 107 9.39 14.92 -7.81
N GLU A 108 9.26 14.07 -8.84
CA GLU A 108 8.54 12.80 -8.75
C GLU A 108 9.42 11.63 -9.20
N VAL A 109 9.29 10.51 -8.48
CA VAL A 109 9.85 9.22 -8.84
C VAL A 109 8.76 8.17 -8.89
N LYS A 110 8.90 7.20 -9.80
CA LYS A 110 8.10 5.97 -9.79
C LYS A 110 8.85 4.94 -8.98
N VAL A 111 8.12 4.26 -8.10
CA VAL A 111 8.70 3.25 -7.21
C VAL A 111 7.91 1.96 -7.37
N ARG A 112 8.60 0.89 -7.73
CA ARG A 112 8.06 -0.46 -7.68
C ARG A 112 8.63 -1.16 -6.46
N SER A 113 7.78 -1.78 -5.66
CA SER A 113 8.23 -2.61 -4.53
C SER A 113 7.35 -3.85 -4.41
N TYR A 114 7.89 -4.93 -3.87
CA TYR A 114 7.13 -6.13 -3.55
C TYR A 114 6.91 -6.19 -2.04
N VAL A 115 5.72 -6.63 -1.65
CA VAL A 115 5.35 -6.73 -0.25
C VAL A 115 4.84 -8.14 0.02
N LEU A 116 5.41 -8.75 1.05
CA LEU A 116 4.76 -9.86 1.74
C LEU A 116 4.10 -9.27 2.98
N PHE A 117 2.77 -9.27 3.00
CA PHE A 117 1.98 -8.87 4.13
C PHE A 117 1.60 -10.10 4.95
N VAL A 118 1.88 -10.07 6.25
CA VAL A 118 1.56 -11.15 7.19
C VAL A 118 0.72 -10.59 8.32
N ARG A 119 -0.41 -11.23 8.61
CA ARG A 119 -1.35 -10.82 9.66
C ARG A 119 -1.67 -11.98 10.59
N TYR A 120 -1.56 -11.73 11.89
CA TYR A 120 -2.10 -12.59 12.96
C TYR A 120 -3.22 -11.85 13.67
N ARG A 121 -4.37 -12.51 13.85
CA ARG A 121 -5.54 -11.92 14.50
C ARG A 121 -6.09 -12.87 15.55
N LEU A 122 -6.52 -12.30 16.69
CA LEU A 122 -7.06 -13.06 17.82
C LEU A 122 -6.13 -14.21 18.24
N ASP A 123 -6.68 -15.39 18.43
CA ASP A 123 -6.07 -16.66 18.80
C ASP A 123 -5.95 -17.63 17.60
N LYS A 124 -6.09 -17.14 16.36
CA LYS A 124 -5.96 -17.98 15.16
C LYS A 124 -4.56 -18.61 15.09
N LEU A 125 -4.53 -19.91 14.80
CA LEU A 125 -3.31 -20.72 14.68
C LEU A 125 -2.45 -20.36 13.46
N TYR A 126 -3.07 -19.86 12.40
CA TYR A 126 -2.40 -19.56 11.13
C TYR A 126 -2.45 -18.07 10.82
N SER A 127 -1.36 -17.57 10.24
CA SER A 127 -1.33 -16.23 9.68
C SER A 127 -2.13 -16.14 8.39
N GLU A 128 -2.77 -15.00 8.17
CA GLU A 128 -3.23 -14.61 6.85
C GLU A 128 -2.05 -13.94 6.13
N GLN A 129 -1.79 -14.36 4.88
CA GLN A 129 -0.68 -13.85 4.09
C GLN A 129 -1.19 -13.35 2.74
N LEU A 130 -0.67 -12.21 2.31
CA LEU A 130 -0.91 -11.66 0.98
C LEU A 130 0.43 -11.27 0.36
N SER A 131 0.65 -11.64 -0.89
CA SER A 131 1.74 -11.10 -1.70
C SER A 131 1.21 -10.16 -2.77
N TYR A 132 1.95 -9.08 -3.00
CA TYR A 132 1.60 -8.08 -4.00
C TYR A 132 2.76 -7.21 -4.42
N ALA A 133 2.63 -6.60 -5.60
CA ALA A 133 3.47 -5.50 -6.02
C ALA A 133 2.77 -4.15 -5.74
N ARG A 134 3.54 -3.14 -5.36
CA ARG A 134 3.12 -1.74 -5.32
C ARG A 134 3.79 -0.99 -6.45
N ASN A 135 3.00 -0.27 -7.23
CA ASN A 135 3.46 0.72 -8.19
C ASN A 135 3.07 2.09 -7.66
N ASP A 136 4.04 2.80 -7.11
CA ASP A 136 3.84 4.08 -6.44
C ASP A 136 4.42 5.23 -7.27
N VAL A 137 3.83 6.42 -7.09
CA VAL A 137 4.47 7.70 -7.42
C VAL A 137 4.75 8.41 -6.11
N LEU A 138 6.03 8.64 -5.81
CA LEU A 138 6.43 9.50 -4.71
C LEU A 138 6.76 10.88 -5.24
N ARG A 139 6.24 11.91 -4.58
CA ARG A 139 6.44 13.32 -4.91
C ARG A 139 7.10 14.03 -3.74
N ARG A 140 8.16 14.80 -4.01
CA ARG A 140 8.71 15.73 -3.02
C ARG A 140 7.75 16.89 -2.80
N ALA A 141 7.37 17.08 -1.54
CA ALA A 141 6.63 18.23 -1.04
C ALA A 141 7.26 18.67 0.30
N ASP A 142 7.50 19.98 0.43
CA ASP A 142 8.06 20.59 1.65
C ASP A 142 9.37 19.91 2.15
N GLY A 143 10.22 19.51 1.20
CA GLY A 143 11.50 18.86 1.50
C GLY A 143 11.43 17.38 1.85
N SER A 144 10.25 16.77 1.87
CA SER A 144 10.01 15.35 2.20
C SER A 144 9.32 14.59 1.07
N TRP A 145 9.49 13.27 1.00
CA TRP A 145 8.74 12.43 0.09
C TRP A 145 7.33 12.18 0.62
N LYS A 146 6.34 12.28 -0.27
CA LYS A 146 4.95 11.91 -0.02
C LYS A 146 4.42 10.99 -1.10
N LEU A 147 3.51 10.10 -0.74
CA LEU A 147 2.83 9.20 -1.65
C LEU A 147 1.73 9.97 -2.41
N ALA A 148 1.84 10.00 -3.74
CA ALA A 148 0.92 10.71 -4.62
C ALA A 148 0.03 9.79 -5.46
N ASP A 149 0.49 8.57 -5.74
CA ASP A 149 -0.30 7.54 -6.40
C ASP A 149 0.18 6.18 -5.88
N ARG A 150 -0.75 5.26 -5.63
CA ARG A 150 -0.46 3.86 -5.33
C ARG A 150 -1.41 2.95 -6.09
N LEU A 151 -0.83 2.02 -6.82
CA LEU A 151 -1.50 0.87 -7.39
C LEU A 151 -0.96 -0.41 -6.76
N VAL A 152 -1.80 -1.10 -5.98
CA VAL A 152 -1.48 -2.40 -5.37
C VAL A 152 -1.98 -3.51 -6.27
N LEU A 153 -1.06 -4.30 -6.79
CA LEU A 153 -1.35 -5.46 -7.64
C LEU A 153 -1.24 -6.73 -6.80
N LEU A 154 -2.37 -7.14 -6.24
CA LEU A 154 -2.49 -8.42 -5.52
C LEU A 154 -2.17 -9.59 -6.44
N ASP A 155 -1.50 -10.62 -5.94
CA ASP A 155 -1.26 -11.86 -6.68
C ASP A 155 -2.44 -12.84 -6.62
N HIS A 156 -3.37 -12.61 -5.70
CA HIS A 156 -4.52 -13.46 -5.43
C HIS A 156 -5.72 -13.09 -6.31
N SER A 157 -6.35 -14.07 -6.96
CA SER A 157 -7.65 -13.89 -7.62
C SER A 157 -8.83 -14.06 -6.67
N VAL A 158 -8.63 -14.81 -5.57
CA VAL A 158 -9.57 -14.93 -4.46
C VAL A 158 -8.83 -14.53 -3.19
N LEU A 159 -9.36 -13.52 -2.49
CA LEU A 159 -8.81 -13.07 -1.22
C LEU A 159 -9.10 -14.12 -0.15
N MET A 160 -8.05 -14.72 0.40
CA MET A 160 -8.14 -15.66 1.52
C MET A 160 -8.27 -14.95 2.87
N SER A 161 -8.13 -13.63 2.88
CA SER A 161 -8.31 -12.78 4.05
C SER A 161 -9.79 -12.50 4.29
N GLU A 162 -10.24 -12.56 5.54
CA GLU A 162 -11.65 -12.28 5.90
C GLU A 162 -12.06 -10.85 5.57
N ASN A 163 -11.10 -9.92 5.54
CA ASN A 163 -11.31 -8.52 5.20
C ASN A 163 -10.02 -7.86 4.71
N ILE A 164 -10.16 -6.67 4.14
CA ILE A 164 -9.08 -5.80 3.68
C ILE A 164 -9.04 -4.49 4.49
N THR A 165 -9.24 -4.60 5.80
CA THR A 165 -9.36 -3.43 6.68
C THR A 165 -8.03 -2.72 6.93
N ILE A 166 -6.92 -3.46 6.81
CA ILE A 166 -5.57 -2.92 6.91
C ILE A 166 -5.16 -2.38 5.53
N LEU A 167 -4.47 -1.25 5.53
CA LEU A 167 -3.97 -0.58 4.32
C LEU A 167 -2.74 -1.31 3.79
N TYR A 168 -2.60 -1.41 2.47
CA TYR A 168 -1.59 -2.21 1.76
C TYR A 168 -0.49 -1.39 1.05
#